data_AF-A0AAV6TUX9-F1
#
_entry.id   AF-A0AAV6TUX9-F1
#
_cell.length_a   1.000
_cell.length_b   1.000
_cell.length_c   1.000
_cell.angle_alpha   90.00
_cell.angle_beta   90.00
_cell.angle_gamma   90.00
#
_symmetry.space_group_name_H-M   'P 1'
#
loop_
_entity.id
_entity.type
_entity.pdbx_description
1 polymer ?
#
loop_
_entity_poly.entity_id
_entity_poly.type
_entity_poly.pdbx_seq_one_letter_code
_entity_poly.pdbx_strand_id
1 'polypeptide(L)'
;MSVLPIVATETIKRTPPLPACVFTCNPTTVLDQLPTDIWELEQLTISQSESSLWKYQRKWRLTASNFYKVCVRRKDHTKLASTLLSSHSSDLSLIPAIAYGNKYESLARTQIRSLYPDSLVRKVGLVTHPAMPHLAMSSDGLIHNFQHHAFGDKINV
;
A
#
# COMPACT_ATOMS: atom_id res chain seq x y z
N MET A 1 57.55 41.35 -6.78
CA MET A 1 56.38 41.93 -6.10
C MET A 1 55.24 41.94 -7.11
N SER A 2 54.07 41.34 -6.98
CA SER A 2 53.40 40.49 -5.98
C SER A 2 52.27 39.79 -6.75
N VAL A 3 52.16 38.48 -6.64
CA VAL A 3 51.10 37.67 -7.26
C VAL A 3 49.80 37.89 -6.49
N LEU A 4 48.71 38.27 -7.16
CA LEU A 4 47.37 38.37 -6.56
C LEU A 4 46.80 36.95 -6.37
N PRO A 5 46.31 36.58 -5.17
CA PRO A 5 45.63 35.30 -4.99
C PRO A 5 44.15 35.43 -5.38
N ILE A 6 43.70 34.49 -6.21
CA ILE A 6 42.28 34.20 -6.43
C ILE A 6 41.77 33.47 -5.19
N VAL A 7 40.94 34.14 -4.38
CA VAL A 7 40.22 33.51 -3.27
C VAL A 7 38.83 33.12 -3.77
N ALA A 8 38.67 31.86 -4.14
CA ALA A 8 37.37 31.25 -4.35
C ALA A 8 37.08 30.32 -3.15
N THR A 9 36.23 30.76 -2.22
CA THR A 9 35.48 29.86 -1.33
C THR A 9 34.21 30.58 -0.86
N GLU A 10 33.17 30.62 -1.69
CA GLU A 10 31.83 30.85 -1.15
C GLU A 10 31.37 29.58 -0.45
N THR A 11 31.54 29.61 0.87
CA THR A 11 31.04 28.63 1.84
C THR A 11 29.54 28.47 1.65
N ILE A 12 29.11 27.31 1.12
CA ILE A 12 27.72 26.88 1.17
C ILE A 12 27.30 26.92 2.64
N LYS A 13 26.40 27.85 2.98
CA LYS A 13 25.75 27.89 4.29
C LYS A 13 24.96 26.59 4.44
N ARG A 14 25.58 25.58 5.06
CA ARG A 14 24.89 24.38 5.52
C ARG A 14 23.81 24.86 6.47
N THR A 15 22.56 24.68 6.08
CA THR A 15 21.42 24.75 6.99
C THR A 15 21.78 23.94 8.24
N PRO A 16 21.48 24.44 9.46
CA PRO A 16 21.81 23.71 10.66
C PRO A 16 21.18 22.31 10.56
N PRO A 17 21.90 21.24 10.96
CA PRO A 17 21.29 19.94 11.06
C PRO A 17 20.05 20.09 11.93
N LEU A 18 18.91 19.62 11.42
CA LEU A 18 17.66 19.59 12.17
C LEU A 18 17.97 19.02 13.57
N PRO A 19 17.46 19.64 14.65
CA PRO A 19 17.79 19.22 16.00
C PRO A 19 17.53 17.72 16.15
N ALA A 20 18.47 17.02 16.80
CA ALA A 20 18.43 15.57 17.01
C ALA A 20 17.18 15.06 17.78
N CYS A 21 16.25 15.95 18.15
CA CYS A 21 14.99 15.61 18.81
C CYS A 21 13.82 15.30 17.86
N VAL A 22 13.98 15.36 16.53
CA VAL A 22 12.89 14.98 15.59
C VAL A 22 12.70 13.45 15.48
N PHE A 23 13.62 12.65 16.01
CA PHE A 23 13.54 11.18 15.99
C PHE A 23 13.35 10.52 17.36
N THR A 24 13.01 11.29 18.41
CA THR A 24 12.72 10.74 19.74
C THR A 24 11.25 10.82 20.11
N CYS A 25 10.33 11.02 19.17
CA CYS A 25 9.01 10.45 19.38
C CYS A 25 9.21 8.93 19.27
N ASN A 26 9.07 8.21 20.39
CA ASN A 26 8.69 6.80 20.30
C ASN A 26 7.58 6.75 19.25
N PRO A 27 7.73 6.03 18.13
CA PRO A 27 6.67 5.96 17.16
C PRO A 27 5.62 4.99 17.68
N THR A 28 5.09 5.22 18.89
CA THR A 28 3.85 4.63 19.36
C THR A 28 2.72 5.37 18.64
N THR A 29 2.75 5.33 17.30
CA THR A 29 2.11 6.28 16.42
C THR A 29 0.98 5.59 15.70
N VAL A 30 -0.18 5.45 16.36
CA VAL A 30 -1.49 5.13 15.74
C VAL A 30 -1.59 3.73 15.07
N LEU A 31 -0.48 3.13 14.65
CA LEU A 31 -0.39 1.83 13.99
C LEU A 31 -0.40 0.66 14.99
N ASP A 32 -0.02 0.90 16.25
CA ASP A 32 0.00 -0.10 17.33
C ASP A 32 -1.42 -0.48 17.81
N GLN A 33 -2.45 0.30 17.45
CA GLN A 33 -3.85 -0.02 17.72
C GLN A 33 -4.53 -0.77 16.56
N LEU A 34 -3.79 -1.10 15.50
CA LEU A 34 -4.31 -1.84 14.34
C LEU A 34 -4.12 -3.35 14.62
N PRO A 35 -4.96 -4.24 14.05
CA PRO A 35 -4.79 -5.68 14.23
C PRO A 35 -3.34 -6.02 13.88
N THR A 36 -2.61 -6.54 14.87
CA THR A 36 -1.19 -6.88 14.72
C THR A 36 -1.05 -8.10 13.81
N ASP A 37 -2.10 -8.91 13.73
CA ASP A 37 -2.18 -10.06 12.85
C ASP A 37 -2.73 -9.64 11.46
N ILE A 38 -1.89 -9.87 10.44
CA ILE A 38 -2.18 -9.62 9.03
C ILE A 38 -3.37 -10.47 8.58
N TRP A 39 -3.48 -11.70 9.09
CA TRP A 39 -4.54 -12.63 8.72
C TRP A 39 -5.90 -12.17 9.27
N GLU A 40 -5.93 -11.76 10.55
CA GLU A 40 -7.13 -11.25 11.18
C GLU A 40 -7.64 -9.99 10.47
N LEU A 41 -6.73 -9.05 10.16
CA LEU A 41 -7.08 -7.85 9.41
C LEU A 41 -7.72 -8.18 8.06
N GLU A 42 -7.14 -9.13 7.32
CA GLU A 42 -7.63 -9.55 6.01
C GLU A 42 -9.05 -10.13 6.12
N GLN A 43 -9.28 -11.03 7.08
CA GLN A 43 -10.59 -11.65 7.30
C GLN A 43 -11.66 -10.64 7.71
N LEU A 44 -11.36 -9.74 8.66
CA LEU A 44 -12.29 -8.70 9.10
C LEU A 44 -12.62 -7.67 8.01
N THR A 45 -11.80 -7.60 6.96
CA THR A 45 -11.92 -6.61 5.89
C THR A 45 -12.24 -7.22 4.53
N ILE A 46 -12.67 -8.49 4.49
CA ILE A 46 -12.98 -9.23 3.25
C ILE A 46 -14.12 -8.59 2.43
N SER A 47 -15.04 -7.87 3.08
CA SER A 47 -16.12 -7.13 2.42
C SER A 47 -15.63 -5.84 1.75
N GLN A 48 -14.36 -5.46 1.94
CA GLN A 48 -13.67 -4.34 1.28
C GLN A 48 -14.42 -3.00 1.39
N SER A 49 -14.97 -2.48 0.29
CA SER A 49 -15.65 -1.18 0.22
C SER A 49 -16.89 -1.07 1.11
N GLU A 50 -17.43 -2.19 1.57
CA GLU A 50 -18.54 -2.24 2.54
C GLU A 50 -18.04 -2.19 3.99
N SER A 51 -16.77 -2.50 4.25
CA SER A 51 -16.17 -2.48 5.59
C SER A 51 -15.67 -1.08 5.97
N SER A 52 -16.18 -0.55 7.08
CA SER A 52 -15.67 0.69 7.67
C SER A 52 -14.22 0.54 8.15
N LEU A 53 -13.88 -0.63 8.72
CA LEU A 53 -12.52 -0.96 9.14
C LEU A 53 -11.55 -0.95 7.95
N TRP A 54 -11.94 -1.53 6.82
CA TRP A 54 -11.13 -1.50 5.60
C TRP A 54 -10.86 -0.06 5.13
N LYS A 55 -11.87 0.81 5.11
CA LYS A 55 -11.72 2.23 4.76
C LYS A 55 -10.78 2.95 5.73
N TYR A 56 -10.96 2.71 7.02
CA TYR A 56 -10.13 3.29 8.07
C TYR A 56 -8.66 2.89 7.93
N GLN A 57 -8.39 1.60 7.74
CA GLN A 57 -7.04 1.07 7.60
C GLN A 57 -6.34 1.57 6.34
N ARG A 58 -7.06 1.66 5.21
CA ARG A 58 -6.52 2.19 3.96
C ARG A 58 -6.11 3.66 4.05
N LYS A 59 -6.82 4.47 4.84
CA LYS A 59 -6.51 5.90 5.01
C LYS A 59 -5.07 6.14 5.51
N TRP A 60 -4.56 5.23 6.34
CA TRP A 60 -3.25 5.35 6.98
C TRP A 60 -2.14 4.57 6.27
N ARG A 61 -2.42 3.89 5.17
CA ARG A 61 -1.49 3.01 4.47
C ARG A 61 -1.39 3.35 2.99
N LEU A 62 -0.20 3.25 2.42
CA LEU A 62 0.05 3.35 0.99
C LEU A 62 -0.48 2.08 0.31
N THR A 63 -1.62 2.20 -0.37
CA THR A 63 -2.19 1.10 -1.13
C THR A 63 -1.60 0.98 -2.53
N ALA A 64 -1.56 -0.24 -3.09
CA ALA A 64 -1.08 -0.51 -4.45
C ALA A 64 -1.62 0.48 -5.52
N SER A 65 -2.92 0.79 -5.47
CA SER A 65 -3.59 1.74 -6.38
C SER A 65 -3.05 3.19 -6.33
N ASN A 66 -2.36 3.55 -5.26
CA ASN A 66 -1.75 4.88 -5.06
C ASN A 66 -0.22 4.85 -5.13
N PHE A 67 0.40 3.67 -5.07
CA PHE A 67 1.85 3.52 -4.98
C PHE A 67 2.58 4.11 -6.19
N TYR A 68 2.00 3.99 -7.39
CA TYR A 68 2.53 4.60 -8.61
C TYR A 68 2.71 6.13 -8.49
N LYS A 69 1.81 6.82 -7.76
CA LYS A 69 1.90 8.28 -7.56
C LYS A 69 3.16 8.66 -6.80
N VAL A 70 3.65 7.79 -5.93
CA VAL A 70 4.94 7.96 -5.22
C VAL A 70 6.09 7.72 -6.17
N CYS A 71 6.05 6.63 -6.95
CA CYS A 71 7.13 6.22 -7.85
C CYS A 71 7.46 7.27 -8.92
N VAL A 72 6.44 7.94 -9.46
CA VAL A 72 6.64 8.90 -10.57
C VAL A 72 6.88 10.33 -10.13
N ARG A 73 6.66 10.67 -8.86
CA ARG A 73 6.71 12.06 -8.43
C ARG A 73 8.15 12.55 -8.32
N ARG A 74 8.45 13.65 -9.02
CA ARG A 74 9.77 14.30 -9.00
C ARG A 74 9.85 15.58 -8.14
N LYS A 75 8.71 16.23 -7.87
CA LYS A 75 8.61 17.50 -7.12
C LYS A 75 7.27 17.63 -6.35
N ASP A 76 7.14 18.66 -5.51
CA ASP A 76 5.91 18.99 -4.77
C ASP A 76 5.41 17.88 -3.83
N HIS A 77 6.29 17.38 -2.96
CA HIS A 77 5.98 16.29 -2.02
C HIS A 77 4.83 16.61 -1.06
N THR A 78 4.65 17.88 -0.67
CA THR A 78 3.53 18.32 0.18
C THR A 78 2.17 18.06 -0.49
N LYS A 79 2.07 18.36 -1.79
CA LYS A 79 0.85 18.10 -2.57
C LYS A 79 0.62 16.59 -2.75
N LEU A 80 1.70 15.81 -2.92
CA LEU A 80 1.61 14.35 -2.97
C LEU A 80 1.03 13.80 -1.67
N ALA A 81 1.58 14.20 -0.51
CA ALA A 81 1.11 13.76 0.80
C ALA A 81 -0.37 14.10 0.98
N SER A 82 -0.77 15.35 0.71
CA SER A 82 -2.18 15.77 0.76
C SER A 82 -3.08 14.90 -0.13
N THR A 83 -2.65 14.61 -1.37
CA THR A 83 -3.40 13.76 -2.31
C THR A 83 -3.52 12.31 -1.82
N LEU A 84 -2.49 11.76 -1.20
CA LEU A 84 -2.52 10.41 -0.67
C LEU A 84 -3.52 10.30 0.49
N LEU A 85 -3.51 11.27 1.41
CA LEU A 85 -4.42 11.31 2.56
C LEU A 85 -5.90 11.48 2.14
N SER A 86 -6.18 12.24 1.07
CA SER A 86 -7.54 12.48 0.58
C SER A 86 -8.03 11.44 -0.44
N SER A 87 -7.15 10.58 -0.97
CA SER A 87 -7.51 9.65 -2.05
C SER A 87 -8.56 8.60 -1.67
N HIS A 88 -8.80 8.39 -0.39
CA HIS A 88 -9.75 7.38 0.12
C HIS A 88 -11.13 7.95 0.48
N SER A 89 -11.35 9.27 0.39
CA SER A 89 -12.61 9.91 0.78
C SER A 89 -13.58 10.16 -0.39
N SER A 90 -13.17 9.89 -1.63
CA SER A 90 -13.99 10.17 -2.82
C SER A 90 -14.99 9.05 -3.08
N ASP A 91 -16.28 9.38 -3.19
CA ASP A 91 -17.25 8.46 -3.76
C ASP A 91 -17.13 8.47 -5.30
N LEU A 92 -16.81 7.31 -5.86
CA LEU A 92 -16.65 7.11 -7.30
C LEU A 92 -17.74 6.19 -7.88
N SER A 93 -18.76 5.85 -7.08
CA SER A 93 -19.85 4.95 -7.48
C SER A 93 -20.66 5.48 -8.66
N LEU A 94 -20.72 6.80 -8.84
CA LEU A 94 -21.43 7.47 -9.93
C LEU A 94 -20.73 7.32 -11.29
N ILE A 95 -19.46 6.93 -11.32
CA ILE A 95 -18.71 6.77 -12.57
C ILE A 95 -19.15 5.45 -13.23
N PRO A 96 -19.76 5.46 -14.43
CA PRO A 96 -20.36 4.26 -15.02
C PRO A 96 -19.39 3.08 -15.17
N ALA A 97 -18.14 3.35 -15.56
CA ALA A 97 -17.11 2.32 -15.69
C ALA A 97 -16.77 1.64 -14.35
N ILE A 98 -16.73 2.41 -13.26
CA ILE A 98 -16.47 1.89 -11.91
C ILE A 98 -17.69 1.11 -11.40
N ALA A 99 -18.89 1.65 -11.60
CA ALA A 99 -20.13 0.96 -11.26
C ALA A 99 -20.25 -0.40 -11.99
N TYR A 100 -19.90 -0.43 -13.28
CA TYR A 100 -19.85 -1.66 -14.05
C TYR A 100 -18.84 -2.66 -13.48
N GLY A 101 -17.59 -2.21 -13.22
CA GLY A 101 -16.55 -3.07 -12.62
C GLY A 101 -17.02 -3.70 -11.30
N ASN A 102 -17.52 -2.88 -10.38
CA ASN A 102 -18.03 -3.34 -9.08
C ASN A 102 -19.18 -4.35 -9.23
N LYS A 103 -20.09 -4.12 -10.19
CA LYS A 103 -21.25 -5.00 -10.43
C LYS A 103 -20.82 -6.39 -10.94
N TYR A 104 -19.85 -6.44 -11.86
CA TYR A 104 -19.50 -7.68 -12.57
C TYR A 104 -18.28 -8.42 -11.99
N GLU A 105 -17.55 -7.85 -11.03
CA GLU A 105 -16.40 -8.50 -10.39
C GLU A 105 -16.76 -9.86 -9.77
N SER A 106 -17.92 -9.96 -9.10
CA SER A 106 -18.40 -11.21 -8.51
C SER A 106 -18.70 -12.31 -9.54
N LEU A 107 -19.22 -11.90 -10.71
CA LEU A 107 -19.48 -12.80 -11.83
C LEU A 107 -18.16 -13.30 -12.41
N ALA A 108 -17.18 -12.42 -12.60
CA ALA A 108 -15.85 -12.79 -13.09
C ALA A 108 -15.18 -13.81 -12.15
N ARG A 109 -15.25 -13.61 -10.83
CA ARG A 109 -14.75 -14.60 -9.85
C ARG A 109 -15.46 -15.95 -9.95
N THR A 110 -16.76 -15.96 -10.19
CA THR A 110 -17.54 -17.19 -10.40
C THR A 110 -17.11 -17.91 -11.67
N GLN A 111 -16.90 -17.17 -12.76
CA GLN A 111 -16.41 -17.75 -14.03
C GLN A 111 -15.02 -18.37 -13.88
N ILE A 112 -14.09 -17.68 -13.19
CA ILE A 112 -12.77 -18.25 -12.90
C ILE A 112 -12.90 -19.55 -12.10
N ARG A 113 -13.77 -19.59 -11.10
CA ARG A 113 -14.02 -20.83 -10.32
C ARG A 113 -14.55 -21.97 -11.18
N SER A 114 -15.41 -21.68 -12.17
CA SER A 114 -15.90 -22.68 -13.12
C SER A 114 -14.81 -23.20 -14.05
N LEU A 115 -13.83 -22.37 -14.42
CA LEU A 115 -12.71 -22.76 -15.27
C LEU A 115 -11.64 -23.59 -14.53
N TYR A 116 -11.50 -23.37 -13.22
CA TYR A 116 -10.51 -24.04 -12.38
C TYR A 116 -11.19 -24.70 -11.16
N PRO A 117 -11.92 -25.81 -11.36
CA PRO A 117 -12.71 -26.46 -10.30
C PRO A 117 -11.83 -26.98 -9.15
N ASP A 118 -10.58 -27.36 -9.43
CA ASP A 118 -9.61 -27.85 -8.45
C ASP A 118 -8.88 -26.73 -7.69
N SER A 119 -9.25 -25.47 -7.92
CA SER A 119 -8.64 -24.30 -7.28
C SER A 119 -9.62 -23.55 -6.38
N LEU A 120 -9.15 -23.13 -5.21
CA LEU A 120 -9.88 -22.24 -4.33
C LEU A 120 -9.74 -20.80 -4.83
N VAL A 121 -10.83 -20.27 -5.40
CA VAL A 121 -10.95 -18.84 -5.74
C VAL A 121 -11.69 -18.12 -4.62
N ARG A 122 -11.03 -17.19 -3.93
CA ARG A 122 -11.62 -16.41 -2.83
C ARG A 122 -11.46 -14.91 -3.01
N LYS A 123 -12.36 -14.14 -2.40
CA LYS A 123 -12.19 -12.70 -2.21
C LYS A 123 -11.11 -12.46 -1.14
N VAL A 124 -10.39 -11.34 -1.23
CA VAL A 124 -9.33 -10.96 -0.31
C VAL A 124 -9.64 -9.62 0.31
N GLY A 125 -9.47 -9.49 1.62
CA GLY A 125 -9.53 -8.22 2.33
C GLY A 125 -8.26 -7.38 2.15
N LEU A 126 -7.99 -6.52 3.13
CA LEU A 126 -6.77 -5.72 3.17
C LEU A 126 -5.62 -6.54 3.76
N VAL A 127 -4.56 -6.74 2.97
CA VAL A 127 -3.32 -7.37 3.39
C VAL A 127 -2.25 -6.29 3.57
N THR A 128 -1.44 -6.42 4.61
CA THR A 128 -0.34 -5.49 4.91
C THR A 128 0.99 -6.21 4.81
N HIS A 129 2.06 -5.48 4.46
CA HIS A 129 3.38 -6.08 4.36
C HIS A 129 3.98 -6.31 5.77
N PRO A 130 4.48 -7.52 6.09
CA PRO A 130 4.93 -7.86 7.45
C PRO A 130 6.07 -6.98 7.96
N ALA A 131 7.05 -6.67 7.12
CA ALA A 131 8.16 -5.79 7.50
C ALA A 131 7.89 -4.29 7.27
N MET A 132 6.80 -3.94 6.57
CA MET A 132 6.51 -2.56 6.15
C MET A 132 5.01 -2.28 6.32
N PRO A 133 4.52 -2.09 7.55
CA PRO A 133 3.09 -1.98 7.81
C PRO A 133 2.41 -0.81 7.08
N HIS A 134 3.14 0.23 6.74
CA HIS A 134 2.62 1.35 5.95
C HIS A 134 2.28 0.97 4.50
N LEU A 135 2.67 -0.21 4.01
CA LEU A 135 2.29 -0.73 2.69
C LEU A 135 1.14 -1.73 2.82
N ALA A 136 0.15 -1.59 1.95
CA ALA A 136 -1.01 -2.49 1.93
C ALA A 136 -1.53 -2.76 0.52
N MET A 137 -2.27 -3.85 0.35
CA MET A 137 -3.02 -4.13 -0.86
C MET A 137 -4.34 -4.82 -0.56
N SER A 138 -5.30 -4.67 -1.47
CA SER A 138 -6.57 -5.38 -1.45
C SER A 138 -6.77 -5.89 -2.87
N SER A 139 -6.45 -7.14 -3.13
CA SER A 139 -6.62 -7.77 -4.45
C SER A 139 -8.08 -8.16 -4.68
N ASP A 140 -8.49 -8.23 -5.95
CA ASP A 140 -9.86 -8.59 -6.32
C ASP A 140 -10.19 -10.05 -5.95
N GLY A 141 -9.21 -10.95 -6.12
CA GLY A 141 -9.31 -12.34 -5.70
C GLY A 141 -7.96 -13.03 -5.62
N LEU A 142 -7.91 -14.12 -4.88
CA LEU A 142 -6.76 -15.00 -4.78
C LEU A 142 -7.18 -16.42 -5.19
N ILE A 143 -6.36 -17.02 -6.05
CA ILE A 143 -6.53 -18.38 -6.54
C ILE A 143 -5.47 -19.22 -5.84
N HIS A 144 -5.90 -20.24 -5.11
CA HIS A 144 -5.03 -21.21 -4.49
C HIS A 144 -5.27 -22.56 -5.13
N ASN A 145 -4.27 -23.07 -5.84
CA ASN A 145 -4.32 -24.40 -6.44
C ASN A 145 -3.77 -25.42 -5.42
N PHE A 146 -4.62 -26.38 -5.03
CA PHE A 146 -4.22 -27.44 -4.09
C PHE A 146 -3.33 -28.51 -4.72
N GLN A 147 -3.23 -28.56 -6.06
CA GLN A 147 -2.47 -29.57 -6.78
C GLN A 147 -1.00 -29.17 -7.06
N HIS A 148 -0.59 -27.94 -6.71
CA HIS A 148 0.83 -27.54 -6.76
C HIS A 148 1.48 -27.64 -5.37
N HIS A 149 1.68 -28.87 -4.91
CA HIS A 149 2.94 -29.16 -4.21
C HIS A 149 4.07 -28.99 -5.24
N ALA A 150 4.73 -27.82 -5.19
CA ALA A 150 6.11 -27.56 -5.60
C ALA A 150 6.29 -26.13 -6.14
N PHE A 151 6.32 -25.15 -5.23
CA PHE A 151 7.28 -24.05 -5.37
C PHE A 151 8.13 -24.03 -4.10
N GLY A 152 8.98 -25.05 -3.95
CA GLY A 152 9.86 -25.20 -2.79
C GLY A 152 9.97 -26.59 -2.17
N ASP A 153 9.38 -27.64 -2.76
CA ASP A 153 9.72 -29.00 -2.34
C ASP A 153 11.20 -29.25 -2.67
N LYS A 154 12.01 -29.26 -1.61
CA LYS A 154 13.41 -29.66 -1.69
C LYS A 154 13.44 -31.07 -2.28
N ILE A 155 13.98 -31.21 -3.48
CA ILE A 155 14.48 -32.50 -3.93
C ILE A 155 15.65 -32.83 -3.01
N ASN A 156 15.47 -33.82 -2.15
CA ASN A 156 16.57 -34.60 -1.61
C ASN A 156 16.16 -36.07 -1.67
N VAL A 157 16.78 -36.75 -2.64
CA VAL A 157 17.05 -38.20 -2.65
C VAL A 157 17.95 -38.55 -1.47
#